data_AF-A0A6A7A8E4-F1
#
_entry.id   AF-A0A6A7A8E4-F1
#
_cell.length_a   1.000
_cell.length_b   1.000
_cell.length_c   1.000
_cell.angle_alpha   90.00
_cell.angle_beta   90.00
_cell.angle_gamma   90.00
#
_symmetry.space_group_name_H-M   'P 1'
#
loop_
_entity.id
_entity.type
_entity.pdbx_description
1 polymer ?
#
loop_
_entity_poly.entity_id
_entity_poly.type
_entity_poly.pdbx_seq_one_letter_code
_entity_poly.pdbx_strand_id
1 'polypeptide(L)'
;MSHDHHCHDEHHDHDHDHDHGDAHDHTDDITPALQNLLYEQIDFSKLVTLNEDGSNSGRAICQKTWAQRLDADPELKSSADEQLLMIVPFTGQVRLHSILLRTSASPSSPKMLKVFINADALDFDTASESTPTQTLEVSQTSEVQEIPVRRAHFNTTRSLALFF
;
A
#
# COMPACT_ATOMS: atom_id res chain seq x y z
N MET A 1 5.72 -57.68 -65.57
CA MET A 1 6.75 -57.07 -66.41
C MET A 1 6.77 -55.61 -65.98
N SER A 2 7.73 -55.07 -65.22
CA SER A 2 9.18 -55.29 -65.26
C SER A 2 9.83 -54.66 -64.01
N HIS A 3 10.83 -55.35 -63.45
CA HIS A 3 12.18 -54.88 -63.05
C HIS A 3 12.31 -53.59 -62.19
N ASP A 4 12.84 -53.66 -60.95
CA ASP A 4 14.29 -53.56 -60.57
C ASP A 4 14.80 -52.11 -60.72
N HIS A 5 15.67 -51.47 -59.91
CA HIS A 5 16.48 -51.75 -58.71
C HIS A 5 17.23 -50.41 -58.41
N HIS A 6 17.72 -50.21 -57.16
CA HIS A 6 18.87 -49.34 -56.76
C HIS A 6 18.67 -47.79 -56.86
N CYS A 7 19.31 -46.88 -56.11
CA CYS A 7 20.49 -46.80 -55.21
C CYS A 7 20.31 -45.52 -54.31
N HIS A 8 20.71 -45.53 -53.02
CA HIS A 8 21.92 -44.89 -52.43
C HIS A 8 21.88 -43.35 -52.25
N ASP A 9 21.92 -42.87 -51.00
CA ASP A 9 22.38 -41.53 -50.55
C ASP A 9 22.48 -41.60 -48.99
N GLU A 10 23.63 -41.85 -48.36
CA GLU A 10 24.77 -40.97 -48.04
C GLU A 10 24.52 -39.94 -46.90
N HIS A 11 25.34 -40.11 -45.85
CA HIS A 11 25.97 -39.10 -44.96
C HIS A 11 25.21 -38.40 -43.80
N HIS A 12 25.71 -38.73 -42.61
CA HIS A 12 26.14 -37.85 -41.50
C HIS A 12 25.47 -36.48 -41.31
N ASP A 13 24.81 -36.33 -40.15
CA ASP A 13 24.91 -35.09 -39.37
C ASP A 13 24.93 -35.40 -37.86
N HIS A 14 26.05 -35.02 -37.24
CA HIS A 14 26.18 -34.82 -35.81
C HIS A 14 25.71 -33.39 -35.53
N ASP A 15 24.66 -33.21 -34.74
CA ASP A 15 24.43 -31.92 -34.10
C ASP A 15 24.08 -32.11 -32.62
N HIS A 16 25.03 -31.70 -31.79
CA HIS A 16 24.89 -31.49 -30.36
C HIS A 16 24.46 -30.02 -30.20
N ASP A 17 23.16 -29.79 -30.02
CA ASP A 17 22.70 -28.48 -29.57
C ASP A 17 22.29 -28.54 -28.09
N HIS A 18 23.19 -28.02 -27.26
CA HIS A 18 22.93 -27.60 -25.91
C HIS A 18 22.29 -26.22 -25.97
N ASP A 19 20.96 -26.15 -26.14
CA ASP A 19 20.27 -24.88 -25.97
C ASP A 19 20.13 -24.56 -24.48
N HIS A 20 21.07 -23.74 -24.05
CA HIS A 20 21.06 -23.03 -22.80
C HIS A 20 19.98 -21.96 -22.83
N GLY A 21 19.05 -22.07 -21.90
CA GLY A 21 18.54 -20.91 -21.19
C GLY A 21 17.60 -20.00 -21.99
N ASP A 22 16.31 -20.18 -21.73
CA ASP A 22 15.62 -19.04 -21.15
C ASP A 22 14.64 -19.56 -20.11
N ALA A 23 15.16 -19.70 -18.88
CA ALA A 23 14.32 -19.58 -17.72
C ALA A 23 13.79 -18.15 -17.74
N HIS A 24 12.70 -17.92 -18.48
CA HIS A 24 11.83 -16.78 -18.28
C HIS A 24 11.22 -16.94 -16.89
N ASP A 25 12.03 -16.53 -15.91
CA ASP A 25 11.64 -16.16 -14.57
C ASP A 25 10.64 -15.01 -14.72
N HIS A 26 9.38 -15.35 -14.99
CA HIS A 26 8.27 -14.47 -14.75
C HIS A 26 8.06 -14.36 -13.24
N THR A 27 9.00 -13.68 -12.59
CA THR A 27 8.80 -13.03 -11.28
C THR A 27 7.82 -11.84 -11.39
N ASP A 28 7.08 -11.70 -12.49
CA ASP A 28 5.96 -10.76 -12.63
C ASP A 28 4.69 -11.21 -11.86
N ASP A 29 4.72 -12.36 -11.19
CA ASP A 29 3.60 -12.86 -10.37
C ASP A 29 3.55 -12.26 -8.95
N ILE A 30 4.41 -11.28 -8.64
CA ILE A 30 4.31 -10.49 -7.41
C ILE A 30 3.34 -9.31 -7.64
N THR A 31 2.08 -9.67 -7.84
CA THR A 31 0.84 -8.95 -7.51
C THR A 31 0.70 -7.47 -7.99
N PRO A 32 -0.25 -7.16 -8.89
CA PRO A 32 -0.55 -5.78 -9.36
C PRO A 32 -0.83 -4.72 -8.27
N ALA A 33 -1.12 -5.16 -7.05
CA ALA A 33 -1.40 -4.28 -5.91
C ALA A 33 -0.14 -3.56 -5.40
N LEU A 34 1.04 -4.16 -5.48
CA LEU A 34 2.28 -3.56 -4.98
C LEU A 34 2.72 -2.35 -5.83
N GLN A 35 2.51 -2.45 -7.15
CA GLN A 35 2.87 -1.41 -8.12
C GLN A 35 2.06 -0.10 -7.94
N ASN A 36 0.95 -0.14 -7.20
CA ASN A 36 0.04 1.00 -7.02
C ASN A 36 0.09 1.59 -5.61
N LEU A 37 1.04 1.17 -4.77
CA LEU A 37 1.21 1.73 -3.43
C LEU A 37 1.78 3.14 -3.51
N LEU A 38 1.19 4.07 -2.75
CA LEU A 38 1.66 5.45 -2.66
C LEU A 38 2.83 5.63 -1.67
N TYR A 39 3.48 4.54 -1.26
CA TYR A 39 4.48 4.51 -0.17
C TYR A 39 5.68 5.41 -0.47
N GLU A 40 6.22 5.34 -1.68
CA GLU A 40 7.38 6.16 -2.09
C GLU A 40 7.03 7.64 -2.26
N GLN A 41 5.75 7.94 -2.45
CA GLN A 41 5.24 9.30 -2.61
C GLN A 41 4.98 9.97 -1.26
N ILE A 42 5.05 9.26 -0.13
CA ILE A 42 4.88 9.87 1.21
C ILE A 42 6.14 10.65 1.59
N ASP A 43 5.97 11.90 2.00
CA ASP A 43 7.04 12.70 2.60
C ASP A 43 7.13 12.44 4.11
N PHE A 44 7.80 11.35 4.49
CA PHE A 44 7.96 10.95 5.89
C PHE A 44 8.64 12.02 6.77
N SER A 45 9.41 12.94 6.17
CA SER A 45 10.11 13.98 6.93
C SER A 45 9.17 15.06 7.47
N LYS A 46 8.02 15.25 6.80
CA LYS A 46 6.99 16.23 7.15
C LYS A 46 5.73 15.60 7.74
N LEU A 47 5.71 14.28 7.91
CA LEU A 47 4.59 13.58 8.54
C LEU A 47 4.50 14.00 10.00
N VAL A 48 3.32 14.48 10.39
CA VAL A 48 3.03 14.92 11.76
C VAL A 48 1.97 14.01 12.36
N THR A 49 2.13 13.65 13.63
CA THR A 49 1.11 12.92 14.39
C THR A 49 0.92 13.62 15.73
N LEU A 50 -0.33 13.91 16.07
CA LEU A 50 -0.72 14.53 17.33
C LEU A 50 -1.35 13.48 18.25
N ASN A 51 -1.12 13.65 19.56
CA ASN A 51 -1.53 12.73 20.63
C ASN A 51 -0.94 11.31 20.52
N GLU A 52 0.21 11.14 19.87
CA GLU A 52 0.92 9.86 19.89
C GLU A 52 1.64 9.61 21.23
N ASP A 53 1.54 8.39 21.77
CA ASP A 53 2.21 7.99 23.01
C ASP A 53 3.73 7.85 22.83
N GLY A 54 4.13 7.16 21.75
CA GLY A 54 5.51 7.06 21.33
C GLY A 54 5.87 8.17 20.35
N SER A 55 6.98 8.87 20.59
CA SER A 55 7.46 9.90 19.66
C SER A 55 7.74 9.33 18.27
N ASN A 56 7.15 9.95 17.23
CA ASN A 56 7.21 9.53 15.83
C ASN A 56 6.65 8.12 15.56
N SER A 57 5.81 7.56 16.45
CA SER A 57 5.17 6.27 16.22
C SER A 57 4.25 6.31 14.99
N GLY A 58 3.56 7.42 14.75
CA GLY A 58 2.74 7.61 13.54
C GLY A 58 3.56 7.56 12.26
N ARG A 59 4.75 8.17 12.26
CA ARG A 59 5.70 8.05 11.14
C ARG A 59 6.21 6.62 10.99
N ALA A 60 6.57 5.97 12.10
CA ALA A 60 7.13 4.63 12.11
C ALA A 60 6.15 3.60 11.55
N ILE A 61 4.85 3.72 11.83
CA ILE A 61 3.84 2.83 11.23
C ILE A 61 3.69 3.04 9.72
N CYS A 62 3.77 4.29 9.24
CA CYS A 62 3.71 4.58 7.81
C CYS A 62 4.96 4.12 7.06
N GLN A 63 6.11 3.98 7.75
CA GLN A 63 7.36 3.45 7.20
C GLN A 63 7.41 1.92 7.15
N LYS A 64 6.37 1.22 7.60
CA LYS A 64 6.28 -0.24 7.40
C LYS A 64 6.19 -0.53 5.91
N THR A 65 7.11 -1.36 5.44
CA THR A 65 7.04 -1.89 4.07
C THR A 65 5.87 -2.86 3.94
N TRP A 66 5.48 -3.18 2.71
CA TRP A 66 4.46 -4.21 2.46
C TRP A 66 4.78 -5.55 3.11
N ALA A 67 6.06 -5.95 3.18
CA ALA A 67 6.49 -7.17 3.84
C ALA A 67 6.18 -7.15 5.35
N GLN A 68 6.26 -5.98 5.97
CA GLN A 68 6.06 -5.74 7.41
C GLN A 68 4.62 -5.38 7.78
N ARG A 69 3.69 -5.41 6.81
CA ARG A 69 2.30 -4.95 7.01
C ARG A 69 1.54 -5.69 8.13
N LEU A 70 1.95 -6.91 8.44
CA LEU A 70 1.36 -7.75 9.49
C LEU A 70 2.10 -7.65 10.82
N ASP A 71 3.26 -7.00 10.87
CA ASP A 71 4.05 -6.88 12.09
C ASP A 71 3.29 -6.03 13.10
N ALA A 72 3.21 -6.47 14.35
CA ALA A 72 2.57 -5.71 15.42
C ALA A 72 3.32 -4.39 15.65
N ASP A 73 4.64 -4.45 15.71
CA ASP A 73 5.50 -3.29 15.93
C ASP A 73 6.06 -2.69 14.63
N PRO A 74 6.28 -1.37 14.56
CA PRO A 74 5.80 -0.36 15.51
C PRO A 74 4.26 -0.25 15.55
N GLU A 75 3.71 0.15 16.69
CA GLU A 75 2.27 0.41 16.87
C GLU A 75 2.08 1.90 17.22
N LEU A 76 0.99 2.50 16.72
CA LEU A 76 0.57 3.85 17.09
C LEU A 76 -0.52 3.77 18.16
N LYS A 77 -0.29 4.41 19.30
CA LYS A 77 -1.24 4.53 20.41
C LYS A 77 -1.45 5.99 20.75
N SER A 78 -2.66 6.31 21.22
CA SER A 78 -2.93 7.61 21.80
C SER A 78 -2.35 7.70 23.21
N SER A 79 -1.87 8.88 23.60
CA SER A 79 -1.19 9.05 24.91
C SER A 79 -2.16 9.38 26.05
N ALA A 80 -3.18 10.19 25.79
CA ALA A 80 -4.06 10.74 26.84
C ALA A 80 -5.53 10.33 26.71
N ASP A 81 -6.08 10.38 25.51
CA ASP A 81 -7.50 10.14 25.23
C ASP A 81 -7.67 9.28 23.96
N GLU A 82 -8.88 9.10 23.46
CA GLU A 82 -9.18 8.23 22.31
C GLU A 82 -8.94 8.90 20.94
N GLN A 83 -8.45 10.14 20.91
CA GLN A 83 -8.32 10.92 19.68
C GLN A 83 -6.91 10.83 19.10
N LEU A 84 -6.78 10.53 17.82
CA LEU A 84 -5.48 10.61 17.12
C LEU A 84 -5.63 11.40 15.83
N LEU A 85 -4.67 12.28 15.56
CA LEU A 85 -4.62 13.02 14.32
C LEU A 85 -3.29 12.82 13.63
N MET A 86 -3.32 12.29 12.41
CA MET A 86 -2.13 12.10 11.59
C MET A 86 -2.25 12.89 10.31
N ILE A 87 -1.21 13.66 9.98
CA ILE A 87 -1.11 14.42 8.74
C ILE A 87 0.00 13.78 7.90
N VAL A 88 -0.40 13.14 6.81
CA VAL A 88 0.47 12.42 5.87
C VAL A 88 0.61 13.24 4.59
N PRO A 89 1.72 14.00 4.44
CA PRO A 89 1.99 14.73 3.21
C PRO A 89 2.56 13.79 2.13
N PHE A 90 2.27 14.11 0.88
CA PHE A 90 2.89 13.50 -0.28
C PHE A 90 3.92 14.45 -0.90
N THR A 91 4.94 13.90 -1.56
CA THR A 91 5.99 14.63 -2.28
C THR A 91 5.46 15.32 -3.55
N GLY A 92 4.26 14.94 -4.00
CA GLY A 92 3.57 15.52 -5.13
C GLY A 92 2.07 15.27 -5.06
N GLN A 93 1.34 15.69 -6.09
CA GLN A 93 -0.09 15.43 -6.18
C GLN A 93 -0.35 13.99 -6.61
N VAL A 94 -1.15 13.27 -5.82
CA VAL A 94 -1.52 11.86 -6.05
C VAL A 94 -3.02 11.70 -6.23
N ARG A 95 -3.42 10.55 -6.80
CA ARG A 95 -4.81 10.10 -6.85
C ARG A 95 -4.99 8.96 -5.86
N LEU A 96 -5.81 9.16 -4.83
CA LEU A 96 -6.07 8.14 -3.82
C LEU A 96 -7.25 7.26 -4.25
N HIS A 97 -7.05 5.94 -4.22
CA HIS A 97 -8.06 4.95 -4.60
C HIS A 97 -8.63 4.23 -3.37
N SER A 98 -7.76 3.88 -2.44
CA SER A 98 -8.07 3.20 -1.19
C SER A 98 -7.03 3.53 -0.12
N ILE A 99 -7.41 3.30 1.15
CA ILE A 99 -6.52 3.39 2.30
C ILE A 99 -6.36 1.98 2.86
N LEU A 100 -5.12 1.53 2.98
CA LEU A 100 -4.79 0.29 3.67
C LEU A 100 -4.59 0.59 5.15
N LEU A 101 -5.38 -0.03 5.99
CA LEU A 101 -5.32 0.16 7.43
C LEU A 101 -5.26 -1.19 8.13
N ARG A 102 -4.48 -1.29 9.19
CA ARG A 102 -4.51 -2.42 10.11
C ARG A 102 -4.69 -1.85 11.51
N THR A 103 -5.62 -2.41 12.26
CA THR A 103 -5.88 -2.03 13.64
C THR A 103 -5.56 -3.24 14.53
N SER A 104 -6.01 -3.20 15.78
CA SER A 104 -6.04 -4.38 16.65
C SER A 104 -7.49 -4.84 16.83
N ALA A 105 -7.70 -6.11 17.18
CA ALA A 105 -9.00 -6.62 17.58
C ALA A 105 -9.47 -6.13 18.99
N SER A 106 -8.83 -5.09 19.53
CA SER A 106 -9.18 -4.48 20.81
C SER A 106 -10.39 -3.57 20.68
N PRO A 107 -11.25 -3.46 21.72
CA PRO A 107 -12.28 -2.44 21.78
C PRO A 107 -11.74 -1.01 21.72
N SER A 108 -10.46 -0.80 22.05
CA SER A 108 -9.77 0.50 21.96
C SER A 108 -9.39 0.91 20.52
N SER A 109 -9.55 0.02 19.53
CA SER A 109 -9.29 0.38 18.13
C SER A 109 -10.35 1.34 17.59
N PRO A 110 -9.97 2.29 16.72
CA PRO A 110 -10.92 3.21 16.13
C PRO A 110 -11.93 2.47 15.25
N LYS A 111 -13.20 2.88 15.34
CA LYS A 111 -14.30 2.35 14.51
C LYS A 111 -14.63 3.27 13.33
N MET A 112 -14.21 4.52 13.42
CA MET A 112 -14.45 5.54 12.42
C MET A 112 -13.15 6.26 12.14
N LEU A 113 -12.97 6.64 10.88
CA LEU A 113 -11.85 7.44 10.43
C LEU A 113 -12.42 8.58 9.60
N LYS A 114 -12.24 9.82 10.07
CA LYS A 114 -12.52 11.02 9.30
C LYS A 114 -11.29 11.37 8.47
N VAL A 115 -11.48 11.50 7.17
CA VAL A 115 -10.41 11.79 6.22
C VAL A 115 -10.61 13.18 5.63
N PHE A 116 -9.57 13.99 5.69
CA PHE A 116 -9.49 15.30 5.06
C PHE A 116 -8.33 15.32 4.08
N ILE A 117 -8.48 16.05 2.98
CA ILE A 117 -7.39 16.25 2.01
C ILE A 117 -6.87 17.68 2.08
N ASN A 118 -5.57 17.85 1.84
CA ASN A 118 -4.93 19.16 1.70
C ASN A 118 -5.12 20.06 2.93
N ALA A 119 -5.16 19.46 4.12
CA ALA A 119 -5.36 20.12 5.41
C ALA A 119 -4.08 19.98 6.26
N ASP A 120 -3.05 20.75 5.88
CA ASP A 120 -1.69 20.59 6.42
C ASP A 120 -1.52 21.05 7.88
N ALA A 121 -2.50 21.79 8.41
CA ALA A 121 -2.49 22.36 9.77
C ALA A 121 -3.81 22.08 10.50
N LEU A 122 -4.36 20.87 10.33
CA LEU A 122 -5.57 20.47 11.02
C LEU A 122 -5.28 20.23 12.51
N ASP A 123 -6.16 20.69 13.38
CA ASP A 123 -6.16 20.43 14.83
C ASP A 123 -7.42 19.66 15.25
N PHE A 124 -7.50 19.27 16.52
CA PHE A 124 -8.59 18.45 17.05
C PHE A 124 -9.94 19.15 17.03
N ASP A 125 -9.97 20.45 17.35
CA ASP A 125 -11.21 21.24 17.37
C ASP A 125 -11.76 21.36 15.95
N THR A 126 -10.91 21.76 15.00
CA THR A 126 -11.29 21.90 13.59
C THR A 126 -11.68 20.55 12.98
N ALA A 127 -10.96 19.46 13.29
CA ALA A 127 -11.30 18.12 12.79
C ALA A 127 -12.62 17.58 13.36
N SER A 128 -13.01 18.03 14.55
CA SER A 128 -14.25 17.64 15.20
C SER A 128 -15.45 18.35 14.59
N GLU A 129 -15.34 19.65 14.34
CA GLU A 129 -16.42 20.50 13.83
C GLU A 129 -16.56 20.51 12.30
N SER A 130 -15.45 20.31 11.58
CA SER A 130 -15.43 20.39 10.12
C SER A 130 -16.01 19.15 9.47
N THR A 131 -16.64 19.35 8.32
CA THR A 131 -17.10 18.24 7.45
C THR A 131 -15.88 17.55 6.83
N PRO A 132 -15.65 16.25 7.08
CA PRO A 132 -14.58 15.52 6.42
C PRO A 132 -14.86 15.33 4.94
N THR A 133 -13.80 15.18 4.15
CA THR A 133 -13.92 14.82 2.73
C THR A 133 -14.62 13.46 2.58
N GLN A 134 -14.30 12.52 3.47
CA GLN A 134 -15.01 11.27 3.61
C GLN A 134 -14.85 10.72 5.02
N THR A 135 -15.93 10.15 5.55
CA THR A 135 -15.88 9.32 6.76
C THR A 135 -15.84 7.85 6.35
N LEU A 136 -14.93 7.09 6.94
CA LEU A 136 -14.71 5.68 6.69
C LEU A 136 -15.04 4.87 7.94
N GLU A 137 -15.69 3.74 7.75
CA GLU A 137 -15.86 2.75 8.82
C GLU A 137 -14.63 1.85 8.87
N VAL A 138 -14.11 1.63 10.07
CA VAL A 138 -12.89 0.86 10.32
C VAL A 138 -13.26 -0.37 11.14
N SER A 139 -12.90 -1.54 10.62
CA SER A 139 -13.06 -2.79 11.34
C SER A 139 -11.97 -2.94 12.41
N GLN A 140 -12.37 -3.39 13.60
CA GLN A 140 -11.45 -3.74 14.69
C GLN A 140 -10.90 -5.14 14.45
N THR A 141 -9.89 -5.26 13.59
CA THR A 141 -9.30 -6.53 13.16
C THR A 141 -7.79 -6.43 13.10
N SER A 142 -7.11 -7.54 13.36
CA SER A 142 -5.66 -7.66 13.21
C SER A 142 -5.23 -7.92 11.75
N GLU A 143 -6.18 -7.99 10.82
CA GLU A 143 -5.92 -8.11 9.38
C GLU A 143 -5.77 -6.74 8.71
N VAL A 144 -5.10 -6.70 7.55
CA VAL A 144 -5.03 -5.49 6.72
C VAL A 144 -6.35 -5.35 5.98
N GLN A 145 -7.04 -4.23 6.17
CA GLN A 145 -8.26 -3.89 5.46
C GLN A 145 -7.98 -2.84 4.39
N GLU A 146 -8.49 -3.07 3.18
CA GLU A 146 -8.49 -2.09 2.12
C GLU A 146 -9.82 -1.34 2.12
N ILE A 147 -9.77 -0.06 2.49
CA ILE A 147 -10.95 0.79 2.58
C ILE A 147 -10.99 1.70 1.35
N PRO A 148 -11.92 1.48 0.39
CA PRO A 148 -12.00 2.30 -0.80
C PRO A 148 -12.47 3.72 -0.48
N VAL A 149 -11.88 4.70 -1.16
CA VAL A 149 -12.34 6.09 -1.10
C VAL A 149 -13.15 6.47 -2.34
N ARG A 150 -13.98 7.50 -2.22
CA ARG A 150 -14.73 8.08 -3.33
C ARG A 150 -13.78 8.88 -4.21
N ARG A 151 -13.15 8.21 -5.17
CA ARG A 151 -12.11 8.74 -6.08
C ARG A 151 -12.37 10.15 -6.61
N ALA A 152 -13.62 10.50 -6.91
CA ALA A 152 -14.02 11.84 -7.33
C ALA A 152 -13.52 12.97 -6.41
N HIS A 153 -13.46 12.72 -5.10
CA HIS A 153 -12.98 13.69 -4.11
C HIS A 153 -11.47 13.65 -3.91
N PHE A 154 -10.76 12.62 -4.37
CA PHE A 154 -9.34 12.38 -4.04
C PHE A 154 -8.41 12.37 -5.27
N ASN A 155 -8.77 13.11 -6.32
CA ASN A 155 -7.99 13.18 -7.56
C ASN A 155 -6.78 14.13 -7.48
N THR A 156 -6.78 15.03 -6.50
CA THR A 156 -5.79 16.11 -6.35
C THR A 156 -5.26 16.19 -4.92
N THR A 157 -4.96 15.04 -4.34
CA THR A 157 -4.51 14.92 -2.95
C THR A 157 -3.01 15.22 -2.87
N ARG A 158 -2.62 16.17 -2.02
CA ARG A 158 -1.22 16.49 -1.69
C ARG A 158 -0.87 16.16 -0.26
N SER A 159 -1.88 16.14 0.62
CA SER A 159 -1.76 15.61 1.97
C SER A 159 -3.07 14.96 2.40
N LEU A 160 -2.96 14.04 3.34
CA LEU A 160 -4.07 13.30 3.93
C LEU A 160 -4.05 13.52 5.43
N ALA A 161 -5.07 14.16 5.99
CA ALA A 161 -5.26 14.21 7.43
C ALA A 161 -6.25 13.12 7.85
N LEU A 162 -5.80 12.26 8.75
CA LEU A 162 -6.50 11.10 9.28
C LEU A 162 -6.84 11.38 10.74
N PHE A 163 -8.12 11.56 11.02
CA PHE A 163 -8.62 11.79 12.37
C PHE A 163 -9.43 10.58 12.85
N PHE A 164 -8.92 9.94 13.90
CA PHE A 164 -9.45 8.75 14.52
C PHE A 164 -10.24 9.09 15.78
#